data_AF-A0AAI9Z530-F1
#
_entry.id   AF-A0AAI9Z530-F1
#
_cell.length_a   1.000
_cell.length_b   1.000
_cell.length_c   1.000
_cell.angle_alpha   90.00
_cell.angle_beta   90.00
_cell.angle_gamma   90.00
#
_symmetry.space_group_name_H-M   'P 1'
#
loop_
_entity.id
_entity.type
_entity.pdbx_description
1 polymer ?
#
loop_
_entity_poly.entity_id
_entity_poly.type
_entity_poly.pdbx_seq_one_letter_code
_entity_poly.pdbx_strand_id
1 'polypeptide(L)'
;MLRCNPRNWDFDIDRFLNPFVPPPPWKYLPYPISHCFGYRKSKPQNVGNLVSIFWACIGVFCGVAVVSIVSRQIPSFRDHGAPIIVGSFGAAAVLEFYSIESPLSQPRNSVLGQLLSAIVGVAICKLFQLSPHFDSIRWLGGALSCALATTVMALTKTVHPPAGATALLAVVDDGVVHLGWFLVPIVLLGCALMLVVALLINNIQRRFPQYWWSPEDVRLHRVPWRRHVGDVESKEEPKPDEADGRSRSDSTVREDAVLIMRPGEVLVPEHMFITPEEKLFLEELSNRL
;
A
#
# COMPACT_ATOMS: atom_id res chain seq x y z
N MET A 1 9.70 -35.44 18.82
CA MET A 1 10.05 -34.33 17.90
C MET A 1 8.81 -33.48 17.67
N LEU A 2 8.74 -32.31 18.30
CA LEU A 2 7.66 -31.34 18.03
C LEU A 2 7.77 -30.95 16.56
N ARG A 3 6.79 -31.34 15.74
CA ARG A 3 6.68 -30.86 14.35
C ARG A 3 6.39 -29.36 14.43
N CYS A 4 7.40 -28.52 14.24
CA CYS A 4 7.18 -27.10 13.99
C CYS A 4 6.30 -26.99 12.75
N ASN A 5 5.08 -26.48 12.90
CA ASN A 5 4.21 -26.16 11.78
C ASN A 5 4.49 -24.70 11.37
N PRO A 6 5.14 -24.44 10.22
CA PRO A 6 5.49 -23.09 9.79
C PRO A 6 4.27 -22.15 9.64
N ARG A 7 3.06 -22.71 9.49
CA ARG A 7 1.81 -21.93 9.43
C ARG A 7 1.51 -21.15 10.71
N ASN A 8 2.08 -21.55 11.85
CA ASN A 8 1.91 -20.83 13.11
C ASN A 8 2.81 -19.59 13.22
N TRP A 9 3.72 -19.37 12.25
CA TRP A 9 4.64 -18.23 12.22
C TRP A 9 4.13 -17.13 11.28
N ASP A 10 2.85 -16.79 11.40
CA ASP A 10 2.22 -15.67 10.67
C ASP A 10 2.37 -14.39 11.50
N PHE A 11 3.38 -13.59 11.17
CA PHE A 11 3.59 -12.28 11.80
C PHE A 11 2.92 -11.18 10.99
N ASP A 12 2.01 -10.47 11.65
CA ASP A 12 1.31 -9.33 11.07
C ASP A 12 1.37 -8.13 12.01
N ILE A 13 2.16 -7.13 11.62
CA ILE A 13 2.31 -5.88 12.39
C ILE A 13 1.02 -5.05 12.46
N ASP A 14 0.14 -5.17 11.45
CA ASP A 14 -1.09 -4.37 11.37
C ASP A 14 -2.09 -4.78 12.45
N ARG A 15 -2.04 -6.04 12.91
CA ARG A 15 -2.83 -6.51 14.08
C ARG A 15 -2.52 -5.70 15.34
N PHE A 16 -1.31 -5.19 15.48
CA PHE A 16 -0.88 -4.40 16.64
C PHE A 16 -1.03 -2.90 16.40
N LEU A 17 -0.83 -2.42 15.17
CA LEU A 17 -0.85 -0.99 14.85
C LEU A 17 -2.26 -0.47 14.56
N ASN A 18 -3.09 -1.20 13.83
CA ASN A 18 -4.41 -0.73 13.38
C ASN A 18 -5.33 -0.27 14.53
N PRO A 19 -5.38 -0.90 15.72
CA PRO A 19 -6.21 -0.43 16.82
C PRO A 19 -5.92 1.01 17.28
N PHE A 20 -4.68 1.48 17.08
CA PHE A 20 -4.24 2.82 17.48
C PHE A 20 -4.35 3.87 16.37
N VAL A 21 -4.59 3.44 15.13
CA VAL A 21 -4.63 4.35 13.99
C VAL A 21 -6.01 5.01 13.90
N PRO A 22 -6.10 6.35 13.93
CA PRO A 22 -7.38 7.03 13.81
C PRO A 22 -7.95 6.87 12.39
N PRO A 23 -9.29 6.77 12.25
CA PRO A 23 -9.89 6.80 10.94
C PRO A 23 -9.60 8.15 10.25
N PRO A 24 -9.44 8.17 8.93
CA PRO A 24 -9.03 9.37 8.24
C PRO A 24 -10.06 10.51 8.36
N PRO A 25 -9.63 11.77 8.55
CA PRO A 25 -10.52 12.91 8.82
C PRO A 25 -11.16 13.51 7.55
N TRP A 26 -11.12 12.82 6.40
CA TRP A 26 -11.49 13.39 5.09
C TRP A 26 -12.91 13.95 5.02
N LYS A 27 -13.83 13.46 5.88
CA LYS A 27 -15.21 13.94 5.96
C LYS A 27 -15.33 15.38 6.48
N TYR A 28 -14.34 15.87 7.22
CA TYR A 28 -14.35 17.22 7.81
C TYR A 28 -13.63 18.26 6.93
N LEU A 29 -12.94 17.83 5.87
CA LEU A 29 -12.18 18.72 4.99
C LEU A 29 -13.03 19.20 3.80
N PRO A 30 -12.79 20.42 3.29
CA PRO A 30 -13.38 20.90 2.04
C PRO A 30 -13.18 19.89 0.91
N TYR A 31 -14.21 19.72 0.07
CA TYR A 31 -14.21 18.68 -0.96
C TYR A 31 -13.00 18.70 -1.92
N PRO A 32 -12.49 19.86 -2.39
CA PRO A 32 -11.32 19.88 -3.26
C PRO A 32 -10.07 19.28 -2.58
N ILE A 33 -9.91 19.55 -1.28
CA ILE A 33 -8.79 19.05 -0.50
C ILE A 33 -8.96 17.55 -0.28
N SER A 34 -10.12 17.11 0.22
CA SER A 34 -10.36 15.68 0.46
C SER A 34 -10.27 14.85 -0.84
N HIS A 35 -10.65 15.41 -1.98
CA HIS A 35 -10.50 14.79 -3.30
C HIS A 35 -9.03 14.50 -3.64
N CYS A 36 -8.10 15.43 -3.34
CA CYS A 36 -6.66 15.18 -3.48
C CYS A 36 -6.13 14.09 -2.53
N PHE A 37 -6.77 13.90 -1.37
CA PHE A 37 -6.42 12.83 -0.41
C PHE A 37 -7.05 11.46 -0.76
N GLY A 38 -7.66 11.32 -1.96
CA GLY A 38 -8.25 10.08 -2.44
C GLY A 38 -9.71 9.84 -2.04
N TYR A 39 -10.34 10.79 -1.33
CA TYR A 39 -11.77 10.72 -1.00
C TYR A 39 -12.63 10.92 -2.26
N ARG A 40 -13.65 10.08 -2.43
CA ARG A 40 -14.61 10.16 -3.54
C ARG A 40 -16.03 10.03 -2.99
N LYS A 41 -16.94 10.89 -3.46
CA LYS A 41 -18.36 10.82 -3.11
C LYS A 41 -19.08 9.67 -3.84
N SER A 42 -18.65 9.38 -5.05
CA SER A 42 -19.16 8.30 -5.91
C SER A 42 -18.04 7.31 -6.24
N LYS A 43 -18.41 6.11 -6.72
CA LYS A 43 -17.41 5.15 -7.22
C LYS A 43 -16.67 5.78 -8.41
N PRO A 44 -15.32 5.71 -8.45
CA PRO A 44 -14.56 6.24 -9.57
C PRO A 44 -14.92 5.48 -10.85
N GLN A 45 -15.06 6.22 -11.96
CA GLN A 45 -15.28 5.62 -13.27
C GLN A 45 -13.97 5.09 -13.84
N ASN A 46 -14.03 4.01 -14.61
CA ASN A 46 -12.87 3.50 -15.31
C ASN A 46 -12.57 4.42 -16.50
N VAL A 47 -11.41 5.09 -16.47
CA VAL A 47 -11.01 6.08 -17.49
C VAL A 47 -10.34 5.46 -18.72
N GLY A 48 -10.23 4.13 -18.76
CA GLY A 48 -9.59 3.41 -19.85
C GLY A 48 -8.05 3.50 -19.81
N ASN A 49 -7.41 2.67 -20.63
CA ASN A 49 -5.96 2.51 -20.60
C ASN A 49 -5.20 3.73 -21.15
N LEU A 50 -5.63 4.28 -22.30
CA LEU A 50 -4.91 5.40 -22.96
C LEU A 50 -4.86 6.66 -22.10
N VAL A 51 -5.99 7.02 -21.47
CA VAL A 51 -6.04 8.17 -20.54
C VAL A 51 -5.16 7.90 -19.32
N SER A 52 -5.16 6.66 -18.81
CA SER A 52 -4.29 6.26 -17.70
C SER A 52 -2.81 6.37 -18.05
N ILE A 53 -2.40 5.91 -19.24
CA ILE A 53 -1.03 6.02 -19.76
C ILE A 53 -0.64 7.49 -19.95
N PHE A 54 -1.53 8.30 -20.51
CA PHE A 54 -1.30 9.73 -20.69
C PHE A 54 -1.02 10.44 -19.36
N TRP A 55 -1.87 10.23 -18.35
CA TRP A 55 -1.63 10.79 -17.02
C TRP A 55 -0.43 10.19 -16.31
N ALA A 56 -0.10 8.92 -16.56
CA ALA A 56 1.13 8.33 -16.04
C ALA A 56 2.36 9.00 -16.65
N CYS A 57 2.37 9.28 -17.95
CA CYS A 57 3.46 9.98 -18.63
C CYS A 57 3.67 11.38 -18.02
N ILE A 58 2.60 12.17 -17.90
CA ILE A 58 2.66 13.49 -17.26
C ILE A 58 3.11 13.37 -15.80
N GLY A 59 2.56 12.41 -15.06
CA GLY A 59 2.88 12.13 -13.67
C GLY A 59 4.36 11.83 -13.44
N VAL A 60 4.90 10.86 -14.17
CA VAL A 60 6.32 10.48 -14.10
C VAL A 60 7.22 11.66 -14.44
N PHE A 61 6.92 12.36 -15.54
CA PHE A 61 7.71 13.52 -15.96
C PHE A 61 7.69 14.62 -14.88
N CYS A 62 6.51 15.02 -14.41
CA CYS A 62 6.37 16.07 -13.41
C CYS A 62 6.99 15.66 -12.07
N GLY A 63 6.79 14.42 -11.61
CA GLY A 63 7.33 13.94 -10.33
C GLY A 63 8.86 13.96 -10.33
N VAL A 64 9.47 13.33 -11.32
CA VAL A 64 10.92 13.28 -11.48
C VAL A 64 11.51 14.69 -11.70
N ALA A 65 10.84 15.53 -12.50
CA ALA A 65 11.29 16.89 -12.75
C ALA A 65 11.25 17.75 -11.48
N VAL A 66 10.17 17.68 -10.69
CA VAL A 66 10.04 18.44 -9.43
C VAL A 66 11.13 18.02 -8.45
N VAL A 67 11.35 16.71 -8.24
CA VAL A 67 12.44 16.23 -7.38
C VAL A 67 13.78 16.76 -7.88
N SER A 68 14.06 16.64 -9.18
CA SER A 68 15.33 17.08 -9.77
C SER A 68 15.56 18.59 -9.63
N ILE A 69 14.53 19.41 -9.87
CA ILE A 69 14.60 20.87 -9.75
C ILE A 69 14.84 21.27 -8.30
N VAL A 70 14.07 20.71 -7.36
CA VAL A 70 14.20 21.03 -5.93
C VAL A 70 15.57 20.60 -5.42
N SER A 71 16.02 19.37 -5.73
CA SER A 71 17.35 18.89 -5.34
C SER A 71 18.48 19.77 -5.87
N ARG A 72 18.35 20.28 -7.11
CA ARG A 72 19.33 21.20 -7.71
C ARG A 72 19.32 22.59 -7.05
N GLN A 73 18.21 23.03 -6.49
CA GLN A 73 18.07 24.36 -5.90
C GLN A 73 18.50 24.44 -4.43
N ILE A 74 18.51 23.31 -3.71
CA ILE A 74 18.90 23.28 -2.29
C ILE A 74 20.43 23.37 -2.17
N PRO A 75 20.99 24.46 -1.60
CA PRO A 75 22.44 24.64 -1.50
C PRO A 75 23.12 23.51 -0.71
N SER A 76 22.51 23.11 0.42
CA SER A 76 23.03 22.04 1.26
C SER A 76 23.21 20.72 0.50
N PHE A 77 22.35 20.39 -0.47
CA PHE A 77 22.50 19.16 -1.25
C PHE A 77 23.68 19.26 -2.22
N ARG A 78 23.90 20.44 -2.80
CA ARG A 78 25.04 20.71 -3.69
C ARG A 78 26.36 20.70 -2.93
N ASP A 79 26.38 21.32 -1.75
CA ASP A 79 27.57 21.41 -0.91
C ASP A 79 28.03 20.03 -0.41
N HIS A 80 27.08 19.11 -0.22
CA HIS A 80 27.35 17.71 0.14
C HIS A 80 27.53 16.79 -1.06
N GLY A 81 27.54 17.28 -2.30
CA GLY A 81 27.76 16.43 -3.49
C GLY A 81 26.63 15.46 -3.82
N ALA A 82 25.41 15.71 -3.31
CA ALA A 82 24.28 14.81 -3.52
C ALA A 82 23.89 14.68 -5.00
N PRO A 83 23.53 13.47 -5.46
CA PRO A 83 23.04 13.29 -6.82
C PRO A 83 21.73 14.06 -7.02
N ILE A 84 21.51 14.58 -8.22
CA ILE A 84 20.28 15.32 -8.58
C ILE A 84 19.03 14.47 -8.30
N ILE A 85 19.13 13.17 -8.58
CA ILE A 85 18.10 12.19 -8.25
C ILE A 85 18.75 10.85 -7.93
N VAL A 86 18.23 10.16 -6.91
CA VAL A 86 18.62 8.77 -6.62
C VAL A 86 17.94 7.86 -7.64
N GLY A 87 18.69 6.96 -8.28
CA GLY A 87 18.17 6.12 -9.37
C GLY A 87 16.91 5.32 -9.03
N SER A 88 16.71 4.97 -7.76
CA SER A 88 15.49 4.31 -7.28
C SER A 88 14.20 5.11 -7.52
N PHE A 89 14.25 6.44 -7.55
CA PHE A 89 13.07 7.27 -7.80
C PHE A 89 12.50 7.10 -9.22
N GLY A 90 13.30 6.63 -10.18
CA GLY A 90 12.78 6.26 -11.50
C GLY A 90 11.78 5.10 -11.43
N ALA A 91 12.10 4.05 -10.66
CA ALA A 91 11.19 2.94 -10.42
C ALA A 91 10.01 3.33 -9.52
N ALA A 92 10.23 4.21 -8.53
CA ALA A 92 9.15 4.77 -7.70
C ALA A 92 8.14 5.53 -8.53
N ALA A 93 8.59 6.33 -9.51
CA ALA A 93 7.71 7.06 -10.42
C ALA A 93 6.76 6.12 -11.19
N VAL A 94 7.25 4.99 -11.68
CA VAL A 94 6.39 4.00 -12.37
C VAL A 94 5.31 3.47 -11.43
N LEU A 95 5.65 3.10 -10.20
CA LEU A 95 4.66 2.62 -9.24
C LEU A 95 3.65 3.70 -8.87
N GLU A 96 4.11 4.92 -8.57
CA GLU A 96 3.26 6.00 -8.05
C GLU A 96 2.40 6.67 -9.12
N PHE A 97 2.78 6.65 -10.40
CA PHE A 97 2.03 7.35 -11.46
C PHE A 97 1.36 6.41 -12.47
N TYR A 98 1.90 5.20 -12.70
CA TYR A 98 1.29 4.21 -13.58
C TYR A 98 0.49 3.17 -12.78
N SER A 99 1.13 2.48 -11.84
CA SER A 99 0.52 1.40 -11.04
C SER A 99 -0.16 1.89 -9.76
N ILE A 100 -0.96 2.96 -9.86
CA ILE A 100 -1.55 3.71 -8.72
C ILE A 100 -2.49 2.88 -7.83
N GLU A 101 -3.02 1.78 -8.36
CA GLU A 101 -3.91 0.85 -7.64
C GLU A 101 -3.11 -0.21 -6.88
N SER A 102 -1.81 -0.35 -7.15
CA SER A 102 -0.95 -1.31 -6.47
C SER A 102 -0.83 -0.97 -4.99
N PRO A 103 -0.95 -1.95 -4.08
CA PRO A 103 -0.68 -1.75 -2.66
C PRO A 103 0.75 -1.23 -2.40
N LEU A 104 1.70 -1.57 -3.28
CA LEU A 104 3.11 -1.17 -3.19
C LEU A 104 3.35 0.32 -3.51
N SER A 105 2.39 0.98 -4.15
CA SER A 105 2.43 2.41 -4.51
C SER A 105 1.78 3.32 -3.46
N GLN A 106 1.12 2.74 -2.45
CA GLN A 106 0.36 3.53 -1.48
C GLN A 106 1.30 4.33 -0.55
N PRO A 107 0.85 5.46 0.02
CA PRO A 107 1.71 6.41 0.71
C PRO A 107 2.52 5.81 1.86
N ARG A 108 1.91 4.92 2.65
CA ARG A 108 2.61 4.19 3.72
C ARG A 108 3.83 3.44 3.19
N ASN A 109 3.67 2.71 2.10
CA ASN A 109 4.73 1.88 1.53
C ASN A 109 5.81 2.75 0.90
N SER A 110 5.43 3.73 0.06
CA SER A 110 6.41 4.63 -0.59
C SER A 110 7.24 5.38 0.45
N VAL A 111 6.62 6.01 1.45
CA VAL A 111 7.33 6.86 2.41
C VAL A 111 8.10 6.02 3.45
N LEU A 112 7.45 5.07 4.13
CA LEU A 112 8.11 4.29 5.17
C LEU A 112 9.10 3.28 4.59
N GLY A 113 8.79 2.68 3.44
CA GLY A 113 9.69 1.75 2.77
C GLY A 113 11.02 2.43 2.41
N GLN A 114 10.94 3.64 1.85
CA GLN A 114 12.13 4.45 1.52
C GLN A 114 12.90 4.91 2.77
N LEU A 115 12.18 5.36 3.81
CA LEU A 115 12.80 5.74 5.09
C LEU A 115 13.59 4.57 5.71
N LEU A 116 12.93 3.42 5.88
CA LEU A 116 13.54 2.23 6.49
C LEU A 116 14.72 1.72 5.65
N SER A 117 14.57 1.70 4.33
CA SER A 117 15.63 1.29 3.42
C SER A 117 16.83 2.23 3.43
N ALA A 118 16.62 3.54 3.50
CA ALA A 118 17.71 4.51 3.62
C ALA A 118 18.47 4.34 4.94
N ILE A 119 17.75 4.13 6.05
CA ILE A 119 18.37 3.89 7.37
C ILE A 119 19.19 2.60 7.36
N VAL A 120 18.61 1.49 6.88
CA VAL A 120 19.30 0.20 6.82
C VAL A 120 20.51 0.27 5.89
N GLY A 121 20.36 0.89 4.71
CA GLY A 121 21.46 0.99 3.75
C GLY A 121 22.64 1.80 4.27
N VAL A 122 22.38 2.95 4.90
CA VAL A 122 23.44 3.76 5.52
C VAL A 122 24.07 3.03 6.71
N ALA A 123 23.28 2.33 7.54
CA ALA A 123 23.80 1.55 8.66
C ALA A 123 24.75 0.45 8.19
N ILE A 124 24.37 -0.31 7.15
CA ILE A 124 25.22 -1.36 6.58
C ILE A 124 26.45 -0.77 5.90
N CYS A 125 26.32 0.33 5.16
CA CYS A 125 27.46 1.03 4.58
C CYS A 125 28.47 1.43 5.68
N LYS A 126 28.00 2.07 6.75
CA LYS A 126 28.85 2.50 7.87
C LYS A 126 29.50 1.33 8.59
N LEU A 127 28.80 0.22 8.76
CA LEU A 127 29.35 -1.00 9.35
C LEU A 127 30.49 -1.57 8.48
N PHE A 128 30.30 -1.64 7.17
CA PHE A 128 31.30 -2.16 6.24
C PHE A 128 32.51 -1.21 6.09
N GLN A 129 32.30 0.11 6.21
CA GLN A 129 33.37 1.12 6.22
C GLN A 129 34.35 0.96 7.40
N LEU A 130 34.00 0.21 8.46
CA LEU A 130 34.93 -0.10 9.55
C LEU A 130 36.04 -1.08 9.13
N SER A 131 35.83 -1.83 8.04
CA SER A 131 36.83 -2.75 7.50
C SER A 131 37.81 -2.00 6.59
N PRO A 132 39.14 -2.22 6.70
CA PRO A 132 40.12 -1.68 5.77
C PRO A 132 39.96 -2.25 4.34
N HIS A 133 39.16 -3.31 4.18
CA HIS A 133 38.88 -3.95 2.90
C HIS A 133 37.53 -3.53 2.30
N PHE A 134 36.94 -2.41 2.76
CA PHE A 134 35.61 -1.95 2.35
C PHE A 134 35.34 -2.08 0.84
N ASP A 135 36.26 -1.59 0.01
CA ASP A 135 36.10 -1.60 -1.44
C ASP A 135 36.03 -3.01 -2.03
N SER A 136 36.77 -3.98 -1.49
CA SER A 136 36.76 -5.36 -1.99
C SER A 136 35.55 -6.17 -1.55
N ILE A 137 34.91 -5.79 -0.42
CA ILE A 137 33.71 -6.47 0.12
C ILE A 137 32.41 -5.69 -0.14
N ARG A 138 32.48 -4.58 -0.86
CA ARG A 138 31.37 -3.64 -1.07
C ARG A 138 30.15 -4.27 -1.75
N TRP A 139 30.39 -5.15 -2.71
CA TRP A 139 29.35 -5.91 -3.41
C TRP A 139 28.50 -6.76 -2.44
N LEU A 140 29.15 -7.37 -1.43
CA LEU A 140 28.49 -8.15 -0.41
C LEU A 140 27.70 -7.24 0.55
N GLY A 141 28.24 -6.09 0.90
CA GLY A 141 27.54 -5.08 1.69
C GLY A 141 26.26 -4.58 1.00
N GLY A 142 26.33 -4.35 -0.31
CA GLY A 142 25.15 -4.00 -1.12
C GLY A 142 24.08 -5.09 -1.10
N ALA A 143 24.48 -6.35 -1.33
CA ALA A 143 23.56 -7.49 -1.30
C ALA A 143 22.91 -7.65 0.09
N LEU A 144 23.70 -7.55 1.17
CA LEU A 144 23.22 -7.63 2.54
C LEU A 144 22.25 -6.48 2.87
N SER A 145 22.58 -5.26 2.45
CA SER A 145 21.75 -4.08 2.63
C SER A 145 20.38 -4.25 1.97
N CYS A 146 20.35 -4.66 0.70
CA CYS A 146 19.10 -4.90 -0.03
C CYS A 146 18.26 -6.00 0.63
N ALA A 147 18.89 -7.10 1.04
CA ALA A 147 18.20 -8.21 1.71
C ALA A 147 17.59 -7.77 3.05
N LEU A 148 18.37 -7.13 3.92
CA LEU A 148 17.89 -6.67 5.24
C LEU A 148 16.83 -5.58 5.12
N ALA A 149 16.98 -4.62 4.19
CA ALA A 149 15.98 -3.60 3.94
C ALA A 149 14.66 -4.23 3.48
N THR A 150 14.72 -5.22 2.58
CA THR A 150 13.56 -5.98 2.13
C THR A 150 12.89 -6.73 3.29
N THR A 151 13.67 -7.40 4.14
CA THR A 151 13.16 -8.08 5.34
C THR A 151 12.47 -7.10 6.29
N VAL A 152 13.08 -5.95 6.58
CA VAL A 152 12.49 -4.91 7.45
C VAL A 152 11.20 -4.37 6.86
N MET A 153 11.16 -4.10 5.56
CA MET A 153 9.93 -3.67 4.88
C MET A 153 8.84 -4.74 4.91
N ALA A 154 9.20 -6.01 4.73
CA ALA A 154 8.25 -7.13 4.80
C ALA A 154 7.65 -7.26 6.19
N LEU A 155 8.47 -7.22 7.24
CA LEU A 155 8.02 -7.27 8.64
C LEU A 155 7.13 -6.08 9.01
N THR A 156 7.41 -4.90 8.47
CA THR A 156 6.63 -3.68 8.75
C THR A 156 5.43 -3.49 7.81
N LYS A 157 5.19 -4.40 6.86
CA LYS A 157 4.20 -4.27 5.79
C LYS A 157 4.32 -2.96 5.00
N THR A 158 5.55 -2.51 4.74
CA THR A 158 5.87 -1.27 4.01
C THR A 158 6.62 -1.52 2.71
N VAL A 159 6.51 -2.73 2.15
CA VAL A 159 7.25 -3.12 0.94
C VAL A 159 7.01 -2.12 -0.20
N HIS A 160 8.10 -1.48 -0.59
CA HIS A 160 8.20 -0.59 -1.74
C HIS A 160 9.47 -0.97 -2.51
N PRO A 161 9.37 -1.78 -3.58
CA PRO A 161 10.54 -2.33 -4.28
C PRO A 161 11.63 -1.31 -4.67
N PRO A 162 11.30 -0.07 -5.10
CA PRO A 162 12.30 0.97 -5.36
C PRO A 162 13.20 1.28 -4.14
N ALA A 163 12.68 1.14 -2.93
CA ALA A 163 13.44 1.37 -1.71
C ALA A 163 14.55 0.33 -1.50
N GLY A 164 14.37 -0.92 -1.96
CA GLY A 164 15.44 -1.92 -1.97
C GLY A 164 16.65 -1.46 -2.80
N ALA A 165 16.41 -0.80 -3.94
CA ALA A 165 17.46 -0.16 -4.73
C ALA A 165 18.10 1.03 -4.00
N THR A 166 17.34 1.82 -3.25
CA THR A 166 17.90 2.88 -2.38
C THR A 166 18.87 2.31 -1.34
N ALA A 167 18.50 1.21 -0.68
CA ALA A 167 19.37 0.54 0.30
C ALA A 167 20.65 -0.02 -0.35
N LEU A 168 20.53 -0.61 -1.55
CA LEU A 168 21.68 -1.08 -2.33
C LEU A 168 22.62 0.08 -2.68
N LEU A 169 22.08 1.15 -3.28
CA LEU A 169 22.85 2.32 -3.74
C LEU A 169 23.58 3.02 -2.60
N ALA A 170 22.97 3.06 -1.40
CA ALA A 170 23.60 3.59 -0.19
C ALA A 170 24.93 2.91 0.16
N VAL A 171 25.17 1.68 -0.33
CA VAL A 171 26.43 0.95 -0.11
C VAL A 171 27.33 0.95 -1.35
N VAL A 172 26.77 0.78 -2.55
CA VAL A 172 27.58 0.50 -3.76
C VAL A 172 27.97 1.76 -4.54
N ASP A 173 27.20 2.85 -4.45
CA ASP A 173 27.42 4.05 -5.25
C ASP A 173 28.31 5.05 -4.49
N ASP A 174 29.48 5.39 -5.05
CA ASP A 174 30.41 6.38 -4.48
C ASP A 174 29.76 7.77 -4.30
N GLY A 175 28.87 8.14 -5.21
CA GLY A 175 28.08 9.38 -5.14
C GLY A 175 27.04 9.37 -4.02
N VAL A 176 26.78 8.24 -3.38
CA VAL A 176 25.81 8.11 -2.28
C VAL A 176 26.51 7.78 -0.97
N VAL A 177 27.56 6.96 -1.00
CA VAL A 177 28.30 6.51 0.19
C VAL A 177 28.84 7.69 1.02
N HIS A 178 29.31 8.75 0.37
CA HIS A 178 29.83 9.93 1.07
C HIS A 178 28.75 10.73 1.82
N LEU A 179 27.48 10.65 1.38
CA LEU A 179 26.36 11.33 2.05
C LEU A 179 26.09 10.73 3.44
N GLY A 180 26.31 9.42 3.61
CA GLY A 180 26.02 8.72 4.85
C GLY A 180 24.60 9.02 5.35
N TRP A 181 24.48 9.45 6.60
CA TRP A 181 23.17 9.74 7.22
C TRP A 181 22.42 10.92 6.56
N PHE A 182 23.12 11.77 5.81
CA PHE A 182 22.49 12.85 5.05
C PHE A 182 21.60 12.33 3.91
N LEU A 183 21.76 11.06 3.51
CA LEU A 183 20.87 10.40 2.55
C LEU A 183 19.42 10.32 3.04
N VAL A 184 19.19 10.11 4.34
CA VAL A 184 17.84 9.93 4.91
C VAL A 184 16.93 11.15 4.66
N PRO A 185 17.31 12.39 5.02
CA PRO A 185 16.49 13.56 4.71
C PRO A 185 16.37 13.84 3.21
N ILE A 186 17.38 13.53 2.39
CA ILE A 186 17.30 13.66 0.93
C ILE A 186 16.20 12.75 0.37
N VAL A 187 16.23 11.47 0.74
CA VAL A 187 15.25 10.47 0.30
C VAL A 187 13.85 10.82 0.79
N LEU A 188 13.70 11.22 2.06
CA LEU A 188 12.41 11.63 2.61
C LEU A 188 11.82 12.85 1.89
N LEU A 189 12.65 13.84 1.56
CA LEU A 189 12.20 14.99 0.77
C LEU A 189 11.75 14.55 -0.62
N GLY A 190 12.52 13.68 -1.29
CA GLY A 190 12.14 13.10 -2.58
C GLY A 190 10.79 12.39 -2.52
N CYS A 191 10.56 11.55 -1.51
CA CYS A 191 9.27 10.88 -1.30
C CYS A 191 8.13 11.86 -1.07
N ALA A 192 8.34 12.91 -0.27
CA ALA A 192 7.32 13.93 -0.02
C ALA A 192 6.94 14.69 -1.30
N LEU A 193 7.93 15.07 -2.11
CA LEU A 193 7.71 15.75 -3.39
C LEU A 193 6.98 14.84 -4.39
N MET A 194 7.42 13.58 -4.52
CA MET A 194 6.76 12.58 -5.37
C MET A 194 5.31 12.37 -4.97
N LEU A 195 5.06 12.20 -3.66
CA LEU A 195 3.72 12.03 -3.11
C LEU A 195 2.84 13.26 -3.38
N VAL A 196 3.34 14.47 -3.19
CA VAL A 196 2.59 15.70 -3.51
C VAL A 196 2.18 15.72 -4.97
N VAL A 197 3.11 15.43 -5.89
CA VAL A 197 2.81 15.39 -7.32
C VAL A 197 1.81 14.26 -7.66
N ALA A 198 1.95 13.09 -7.03
CA ALA A 198 1.01 11.98 -7.16
C ALA A 198 -0.40 12.36 -6.70
N LEU A 199 -0.54 13.04 -5.56
CA LEU A 199 -1.83 13.50 -5.05
C LEU A 199 -2.50 14.54 -5.98
N LEU A 200 -1.71 15.34 -6.70
CA LEU A 200 -2.26 16.30 -7.66
C LEU A 200 -2.65 15.63 -8.97
N ILE A 201 -1.72 14.92 -9.62
CA ILE A 201 -1.91 14.41 -10.98
C ILE A 201 -2.81 13.18 -11.02
N ASN A 202 -2.63 12.24 -10.09
CA ASN A 202 -3.41 11.01 -10.08
C ASN A 202 -4.87 11.23 -9.66
N ASN A 203 -5.22 12.39 -9.10
CA ASN A 203 -6.60 12.71 -8.73
C ASN A 203 -7.38 13.52 -9.76
N ILE A 204 -6.78 13.87 -10.91
CA ILE A 204 -7.49 14.64 -11.96
C ILE A 204 -8.62 13.81 -12.56
N GLN A 205 -8.31 12.62 -13.06
CA GLN A 205 -9.29 11.68 -13.63
C GLN A 205 -9.24 10.28 -12.99
N ARG A 206 -8.23 10.00 -12.15
CA ARG A 206 -8.06 8.71 -11.47
C ARG A 206 -8.27 8.88 -9.96
N ARG A 207 -8.01 7.84 -9.16
CA ARG A 207 -8.11 7.90 -7.69
C ARG A 207 -6.80 7.45 -7.06
N PHE A 208 -6.20 8.33 -6.26
CA PHE A 208 -5.00 8.01 -5.48
C PHE A 208 -4.98 8.86 -4.19
N PRO A 209 -4.51 8.33 -3.05
CA PRO A 209 -4.29 6.91 -2.81
C PRO A 209 -5.62 6.14 -2.69
N GLN A 210 -5.53 4.82 -2.77
CA GLN A 210 -6.65 3.93 -2.43
C GLN A 210 -6.87 3.90 -0.92
N TYR A 211 -5.76 3.86 -0.16
CA TYR A 211 -5.74 3.95 1.29
C TYR A 211 -4.42 4.56 1.77
N TRP A 212 -4.42 5.16 2.96
CA TRP A 212 -3.24 5.82 3.52
C TRP A 212 -2.39 4.90 4.39
N TRP A 213 -3.01 3.99 5.13
CA TRP A 213 -2.33 3.17 6.14
C TRP A 213 -2.51 1.66 5.92
N SER A 214 -3.75 1.20 5.84
CA SER A 214 -4.07 -0.20 5.61
C SER A 214 -5.26 -0.28 4.64
N PRO A 215 -5.34 -1.31 3.78
CA PRO A 215 -6.53 -1.58 2.98
C PRO A 215 -7.71 -2.03 3.84
N GLU A 216 -7.44 -2.57 5.03
CA GLU A 216 -8.47 -3.00 5.98
C GLU A 216 -9.16 -1.82 6.63
N ASP A 217 -10.46 -1.94 6.91
CA ASP A 217 -11.17 -0.90 7.66
C ASP A 217 -10.70 -0.90 9.12
N VAL A 218 -9.85 0.07 9.43
CA VAL A 218 -9.27 0.32 10.76
C VAL A 218 -10.37 0.47 11.84
N ARG A 219 -11.61 0.79 11.46
CA ARG A 219 -12.76 0.88 12.36
C ARG A 219 -13.18 -0.48 12.95
N LEU A 220 -12.97 -1.57 12.20
CA LEU A 220 -13.36 -2.92 12.62
C LEU A 220 -12.45 -3.44 13.75
N HIS A 221 -11.20 -3.02 13.79
CA HIS A 221 -10.21 -3.41 14.80
C HIS A 221 -10.33 -2.65 16.14
N ARG A 222 -11.26 -1.70 16.26
CA ARG A 222 -11.54 -0.99 17.52
C ARG A 222 -12.43 -1.81 18.47
N VAL A 223 -13.04 -2.90 18.00
CA VAL A 223 -13.85 -3.78 18.84
C VAL A 223 -12.93 -4.80 19.53
N PRO A 224 -12.95 -4.92 20.87
CA PRO A 224 -12.10 -5.89 21.57
C PRO A 224 -12.39 -7.33 21.09
N TRP A 225 -11.32 -8.09 20.90
CA TRP A 225 -11.22 -9.45 20.33
C TRP A 225 -12.11 -10.57 20.96
N ARG A 226 -13.07 -10.24 21.82
CA ARG A 226 -13.82 -11.22 22.63
C ARG A 226 -15.15 -11.73 22.04
N ARG A 227 -15.51 -11.44 20.78
CA ARG A 227 -16.87 -11.76 20.26
C ARG A 227 -16.99 -12.30 18.83
N HIS A 228 -15.94 -12.83 18.19
CA HIS A 228 -16.06 -13.33 16.80
C HIS A 228 -16.08 -14.85 16.62
N VAL A 229 -16.34 -15.62 17.69
CA VAL A 229 -16.48 -17.09 17.58
C VAL A 229 -17.90 -17.58 17.91
N GLY A 230 -18.83 -16.73 18.36
CA GLY A 230 -20.15 -17.19 18.87
C GLY A 230 -21.41 -16.56 18.25
N ASP A 231 -21.31 -15.47 17.50
CA ASP A 231 -22.48 -14.64 17.20
C ASP A 231 -23.06 -14.84 15.78
N VAL A 232 -22.56 -15.81 15.01
CA VAL A 232 -23.14 -16.18 13.69
C VAL A 232 -24.21 -17.28 13.82
N GLU A 233 -24.31 -17.95 14.97
CA GLU A 233 -25.17 -19.14 15.13
C GLU A 233 -26.47 -18.87 15.91
N SER A 234 -26.81 -17.61 16.20
CA SER A 234 -27.98 -17.28 17.04
C SER A 234 -28.80 -16.07 16.58
N LYS A 235 -29.25 -16.09 15.32
CA LYS A 235 -30.44 -15.38 14.81
C LYS A 235 -30.96 -16.17 13.61
N GLU A 236 -32.19 -16.62 13.45
CA GLU A 236 -33.49 -16.45 14.09
C GLU A 236 -34.32 -17.65 13.58
N GLU A 237 -34.94 -18.45 14.45
CA GLU A 237 -36.07 -19.31 14.06
C GLU A 237 -37.36 -18.52 14.29
N PRO A 238 -38.20 -18.24 13.27
CA PRO A 238 -39.49 -17.61 13.50
C PRO A 238 -40.51 -18.66 13.92
N LYS A 239 -41.14 -18.44 15.08
CA LYS A 239 -42.32 -19.18 15.54
C LYS A 239 -43.51 -18.96 14.59
N PRO A 240 -44.34 -19.98 14.32
CA PRO A 240 -45.60 -19.77 13.63
C PRO A 240 -46.66 -19.34 14.66
N ASP A 241 -47.35 -18.23 14.40
CA ASP A 241 -48.81 -18.22 14.27
C ASP A 241 -49.40 -16.80 14.29
N GLU A 242 -50.57 -16.73 13.65
CA GLU A 242 -51.64 -15.73 13.70
C GLU A 242 -51.68 -14.66 12.59
N ALA A 243 -52.70 -14.87 11.75
CA ALA A 243 -53.26 -14.02 10.72
C ALA A 243 -53.72 -12.65 11.24
N ASP A 244 -53.66 -11.61 10.39
CA ASP A 244 -54.86 -11.02 9.77
C ASP A 244 -54.48 -9.80 8.89
N GLY A 245 -55.21 -9.64 7.79
CA GLY A 245 -55.72 -8.35 7.31
C GLY A 245 -54.79 -7.21 6.85
N ARG A 246 -54.79 -7.01 5.52
CA ARG A 246 -54.95 -5.72 4.80
C ARG A 246 -53.71 -4.89 4.35
N SER A 247 -53.56 -4.92 3.03
CA SER A 247 -53.41 -3.81 2.06
C SER A 247 -52.15 -2.92 2.01
N ARG A 248 -51.40 -3.11 0.90
CA ARG A 248 -50.82 -2.11 -0.04
C ARG A 248 -50.05 -0.90 0.54
N SER A 249 -48.74 -0.83 0.28
CA SER A 249 -48.18 -0.08 -0.87
C SER A 249 -46.66 -0.21 -0.97
N ASP A 250 -46.20 -0.77 -2.09
CA ASP A 250 -45.00 -0.47 -2.88
C ASP A 250 -43.92 0.46 -2.30
N SER A 251 -42.78 -0.12 -1.92
CA SER A 251 -41.45 0.47 -2.18
C SER A 251 -40.40 -0.63 -2.19
N THR A 252 -39.73 -0.78 -3.33
CA THR A 252 -38.74 -1.80 -3.66
C THR A 252 -37.42 -1.56 -2.91
N VAL A 253 -37.26 -2.22 -1.76
CA VAL A 253 -35.94 -2.47 -1.17
C VAL A 253 -35.29 -3.54 -2.04
N ARG A 254 -34.27 -3.16 -2.82
CA ARG A 254 -33.38 -4.12 -3.49
C ARG A 254 -32.70 -4.91 -2.38
N GLU A 255 -33.10 -6.16 -2.18
CA GLU A 255 -32.43 -7.10 -1.28
C GLU A 255 -30.95 -7.16 -1.66
N ASP A 256 -30.07 -6.96 -0.68
CA ASP A 256 -28.63 -7.11 -0.87
C ASP A 256 -28.35 -8.57 -1.26
N ALA A 257 -27.87 -8.79 -2.48
CA ALA A 257 -27.53 -10.13 -2.95
C ALA A 257 -26.28 -10.63 -2.21
N VAL A 258 -26.46 -11.47 -1.18
CA VAL A 258 -25.36 -12.07 -0.42
C VAL A 258 -24.95 -13.41 -1.04
N LEU A 259 -23.72 -13.51 -1.51
CA LEU A 259 -23.11 -14.77 -1.95
C LEU A 259 -22.40 -15.42 -0.77
N ILE A 260 -22.73 -16.68 -0.46
CA ILE A 260 -22.15 -17.43 0.66
C ILE A 260 -21.27 -18.55 0.11
N MET A 261 -20.00 -18.57 0.50
CA MET A 261 -19.05 -19.64 0.17
C MET A 261 -18.75 -20.46 1.43
N ARG A 262 -18.94 -21.78 1.35
CA ARG A 262 -18.56 -22.78 2.35
C ARG A 262 -17.59 -23.79 1.71
N PRO A 263 -16.84 -24.59 2.50
CA PRO A 263 -16.01 -25.65 1.94
C PRO A 263 -16.84 -26.64 1.10
N GLY A 264 -16.62 -26.67 -0.21
CA GLY A 264 -17.33 -27.52 -1.16
C GLY A 264 -18.77 -27.10 -1.54
N GLU A 265 -19.24 -25.94 -1.10
CA GLU A 265 -20.58 -25.42 -1.42
C GLU A 265 -20.54 -23.90 -1.72
N VAL A 266 -21.13 -23.50 -2.85
CA VAL A 266 -21.31 -22.09 -3.24
C VAL A 266 -22.80 -21.81 -3.39
N LEU A 267 -23.35 -20.97 -2.51
CA LEU A 267 -24.75 -20.54 -2.57
C LEU A 267 -24.84 -19.20 -3.30
N VAL A 268 -25.43 -19.24 -4.49
CA VAL A 268 -25.65 -18.09 -5.37
C VAL A 268 -27.14 -17.72 -5.33
N PRO A 269 -27.51 -16.47 -4.97
CA PRO A 269 -28.90 -16.01 -5.02
C PRO A 269 -29.48 -16.11 -6.44
N GLU A 270 -30.75 -16.51 -6.56
CA GLU A 270 -31.41 -16.77 -7.86
C GLU A 270 -31.46 -15.54 -8.80
N HIS A 271 -31.36 -14.33 -8.24
CA HIS A 271 -31.37 -13.07 -8.99
C HIS A 271 -29.96 -12.54 -9.32
N MET A 272 -28.90 -13.26 -8.95
CA MET A 272 -27.51 -12.93 -9.28
C MET A 272 -27.09 -13.69 -10.54
N PHE A 273 -26.88 -12.96 -11.63
CA PHE A 273 -26.39 -13.55 -12.88
C PHE A 273 -24.88 -13.80 -12.76
N ILE A 274 -24.48 -15.07 -12.78
CA ILE A 274 -23.08 -15.50 -12.76
C ILE A 274 -22.78 -16.25 -14.05
N THR A 275 -21.67 -15.90 -14.70
CA THR A 275 -21.22 -16.60 -15.91
C THR A 275 -20.69 -18.01 -15.56
N PRO A 276 -20.69 -18.95 -16.52
CA PRO A 276 -20.16 -20.30 -16.26
C PRO A 276 -18.71 -20.30 -15.77
N GLU A 277 -17.89 -19.36 -16.26
CA GLU A 277 -16.48 -19.20 -15.87
C GLU A 277 -16.33 -18.71 -14.42
N GLU A 278 -17.14 -17.72 -14.01
CA GLU A 278 -17.16 -17.22 -12.64
C GLU A 278 -17.67 -18.28 -11.66
N LYS A 279 -18.66 -19.08 -12.05
CA LYS A 279 -19.16 -20.18 -11.22
C LYS A 279 -18.08 -21.23 -10.95
N LEU A 280 -17.33 -21.62 -11.99
CA LEU A 280 -16.21 -22.56 -11.86
C LEU A 280 -15.11 -22.02 -10.94
N PHE A 281 -14.79 -20.74 -11.06
CA PHE A 281 -13.82 -20.08 -10.19
C PHE A 281 -14.26 -20.05 -8.72
N LEU A 282 -15.55 -19.78 -8.47
CA LEU A 282 -16.11 -19.78 -7.12
C LEU A 282 -16.11 -21.20 -6.51
N GLU A 283 -16.43 -22.22 -7.30
CA GLU A 283 -16.34 -23.62 -6.86
C GLU A 283 -14.90 -24.03 -6.55
N GLU A 284 -13.93 -23.58 -7.36
CA GLU A 284 -12.51 -23.83 -7.11
C GLU A 284 -12.02 -23.14 -5.82
N LEU A 285 -12.44 -21.90 -5.57
CA LEU A 285 -12.16 -21.19 -4.32
C LEU A 285 -12.81 -21.88 -3.12
N SER A 286 -14.07 -22.31 -3.26
CA SER A 286 -14.82 -23.04 -2.24
C SER A 286 -14.15 -24.36 -1.86
N ASN A 287 -13.56 -25.07 -2.82
CA ASN A 287 -12.80 -26.30 -2.57
C ASN A 287 -11.44 -26.06 -1.87
N ARG A 288 -10.97 -24.82 -1.81
CA ARG A 288 -9.69 -24.44 -1.20
C ARG A 288 -9.84 -23.80 0.18
N LEU A 289 -11.07 -23.45 0.58
CA LEU A 289 -11.43 -23.01 1.93
C LEU A 289 -11.40 -24.17 2.92
#